data_AF-A0A1G7JQ69-F1
#
_entry.id   AF-A0A1G7JQ69-F1
#
_cell.length_a   1.000
_cell.length_b   1.000
_cell.length_c   1.000
_cell.angle_alpha   90.00
_cell.angle_beta   90.00
_cell.angle_gamma   90.00
#
_symmetry.space_group_name_H-M   'P 1'
#
loop_
_entity.id
_entity.type
_entity.pdbx_description
1 polymer ?
#
loop_
_entity_poly.entity_id
_entity_poly.type
_entity_poly.pdbx_seq_one_letter_code
_entity_poly.pdbx_strand_id
1 'polypeptide(L)'
;MTTVNTSPSTKPESHHSTPGKAKQPLRVRLRKQTAIVSRWLHIYLSMVSFAVVLFFAVTGLTLNHADYFSHGEVVKNLNGSLSAKEMGPKDHPDTLAIVEHIRNTDHVHGAVNTEDLRVDDDQITFSFRGPGYSADTTVDRATGKYQVVETKAGFVAVINDLHKGRDSGKVWSWVIDGSAILLTLVSLSGLVLIFFIYKRRTSGLLLAAIATALCLLLYRIWVP
;
A
#
# COMPACT_ATOMS: atom_id res chain seq x y z
N MET A 1 7.85 -99.12 35.71
CA MET A 1 6.97 -98.39 34.78
C MET A 1 6.35 -97.25 35.57
N THR A 2 6.90 -96.05 35.43
CA THR A 2 6.44 -94.85 36.16
C THR A 2 6.37 -93.74 35.12
N THR A 3 5.17 -93.23 34.89
CA THR A 3 4.83 -92.29 33.81
C THR A 3 5.34 -90.89 34.15
N VAL A 4 6.08 -90.29 33.21
CA VAL A 4 6.51 -88.88 33.28
C VAL A 4 5.36 -88.00 32.79
N ASN A 5 4.87 -87.13 33.65
CA ASN A 5 3.84 -86.14 33.37
C ASN A 5 4.49 -84.84 32.88
N THR A 6 4.34 -84.48 31.61
CA THR A 6 4.82 -83.21 31.05
C THR A 6 3.67 -82.19 31.01
N SER A 7 3.68 -81.23 31.94
CA SER A 7 2.84 -80.04 31.85
C SER A 7 3.48 -79.01 30.90
N PRO A 8 2.73 -78.36 30.00
CA PRO A 8 3.29 -77.32 29.14
C PRO A 8 3.44 -76.01 29.92
N SER A 9 4.66 -75.45 29.89
CA SER A 9 4.99 -74.13 30.41
C SER A 9 4.27 -73.04 29.60
N THR A 10 3.23 -72.45 30.17
CA THR A 10 2.62 -71.22 29.65
C THR A 10 3.53 -70.03 29.94
N LYS A 11 4.15 -69.47 28.90
CA LYS A 11 4.81 -68.16 28.97
C LYS A 11 3.72 -67.09 29.23
N PRO A 12 3.93 -66.14 30.14
CA PRO A 12 3.03 -65.00 30.26
C PRO A 12 3.22 -64.07 29.06
N GLU A 13 2.15 -63.85 28.29
CA GLU A 13 2.10 -62.79 27.29
C GLU A 13 2.25 -61.43 27.98
N SER A 14 3.34 -60.72 27.70
CA SER A 14 3.52 -59.35 28.12
C SER A 14 2.59 -58.46 27.28
N HIS A 15 1.41 -58.14 27.81
CA HIS A 15 0.58 -57.06 27.29
C HIS A 15 1.35 -55.74 27.40
N HIS A 16 2.00 -55.32 26.30
CA HIS A 16 2.46 -53.95 26.11
C HIS A 16 1.22 -53.05 25.96
N SER A 17 0.67 -52.60 27.09
CA SER A 17 -0.25 -51.48 27.10
C SER A 17 0.49 -50.25 26.59
N THR A 18 0.12 -49.79 25.40
CA THR A 18 0.66 -48.54 24.85
C THR A 18 0.26 -47.42 25.81
N PRO A 19 1.20 -46.67 26.41
CA PRO A 19 0.83 -45.62 27.33
C PRO A 19 0.02 -44.57 26.56
N GLY A 20 -1.27 -44.44 26.92
CA GLY A 20 -2.16 -43.45 26.33
C GLY A 20 -1.53 -42.07 26.46
N LYS A 21 -1.28 -41.40 25.32
CA LYS A 21 -0.65 -40.07 25.29
C LYS A 21 -1.41 -39.14 26.23
N ALA A 22 -0.78 -38.77 27.35
CA ALA A 22 -1.36 -37.84 28.32
C ALA A 22 -1.73 -36.53 27.61
N LYS A 23 -2.98 -36.07 27.79
CA LYS A 23 -3.48 -34.86 27.14
C LYS A 23 -2.64 -33.66 27.61
N GLN A 24 -1.92 -33.03 26.70
CA GLN A 24 -1.09 -31.86 27.02
C GLN A 24 -1.93 -30.72 27.62
N PRO A 25 -1.37 -29.94 28.56
CA PRO A 25 -2.08 -28.80 29.12
C PRO A 25 -2.40 -27.76 28.04
N LEU A 26 -3.57 -27.12 28.13
CA LEU A 26 -4.09 -26.16 27.14
C LEU A 26 -3.07 -25.08 26.76
N ARG A 27 -2.31 -24.56 27.73
CA ARG A 27 -1.26 -23.55 27.50
C ARG A 27 -0.16 -24.02 26.56
N VAL A 28 0.27 -25.27 26.65
CA VAL A 28 1.32 -25.84 25.78
C VAL A 28 0.77 -26.05 24.37
N ARG A 29 -0.48 -26.52 24.25
CA ARG A 29 -1.16 -26.69 22.97
C ARG A 29 -1.36 -25.35 22.25
N LEU A 30 -1.86 -24.34 22.95
CA LEU A 30 -2.05 -22.98 22.43
C LEU A 30 -0.72 -22.38 21.97
N ARG A 31 0.31 -22.42 22.82
CA ARG A 31 1.66 -21.93 22.47
C ARG A 31 2.21 -22.59 21.21
N LYS A 32 2.06 -23.92 21.08
CA LYS A 32 2.48 -24.68 19.90
C LYS A 32 1.68 -24.27 18.65
N GLN A 33 0.36 -24.13 18.78
CA GLN A 33 -0.51 -23.72 17.67
C GLN A 33 -0.19 -22.30 17.21
N THR A 34 -0.04 -21.34 18.12
CA THR A 34 0.34 -19.96 17.78
C THR A 34 1.68 -19.90 17.05
N ALA A 35 2.68 -20.70 17.46
CA ALA A 35 3.97 -20.77 16.77
C ALA A 35 3.86 -21.34 15.35
N ILE A 36 3.00 -22.34 15.14
CA ILE A 36 2.78 -22.95 13.81
C ILE A 36 2.03 -21.97 12.90
N VAL A 37 0.93 -21.39 13.40
CA VAL A 37 0.10 -20.46 12.64
C VAL A 37 0.87 -19.18 12.30
N SER A 38 1.59 -18.57 13.25
CA SER A 38 2.40 -17.38 12.98
C SER A 38 3.48 -17.64 11.93
N ARG A 39 4.18 -18.78 12.00
CA ARG A 39 5.17 -19.15 10.99
C ARG A 39 4.54 -19.35 9.62
N TRP A 40 3.42 -20.07 9.55
CA TRP A 40 2.69 -20.30 8.30
C TRP A 40 2.22 -18.97 7.69
N LEU A 41 1.53 -18.15 8.49
CA LEU A 41 1.07 -16.82 8.07
C LEU A 41 2.25 -15.98 7.56
N HIS A 42 3.33 -15.88 8.33
CA HIS A 42 4.46 -15.04 7.96
C HIS A 42 5.09 -15.48 6.63
N ILE A 43 5.33 -16.79 6.43
CA ILE A 43 5.95 -17.29 5.19
C ILE A 43 5.08 -16.98 3.97
N TYR A 44 3.79 -17.36 4.00
CA TYR A 44 2.94 -17.20 2.83
C TYR A 44 2.54 -15.75 2.59
N LEU A 45 2.21 -14.98 3.63
CA LEU A 45 1.94 -13.55 3.49
C LEU A 45 3.17 -12.80 2.98
N SER A 46 4.39 -13.17 3.43
CA SER A 46 5.62 -12.55 2.92
C SER A 46 5.77 -12.77 1.42
N MET A 47 5.53 -14.00 0.93
CA MET A 47 5.61 -14.30 -0.51
C MET A 47 4.55 -13.57 -1.32
N VAL A 48 3.30 -13.53 -0.85
CA VAL A 48 2.23 -12.76 -1.52
C VAL A 48 2.56 -11.26 -1.52
N SER A 49 3.13 -10.74 -0.43
CA SER A 49 3.50 -9.33 -0.30
C SER A 49 4.81 -8.95 -1.00
N PHE A 50 5.58 -9.91 -1.54
CA PHE A 50 6.95 -9.67 -1.97
C PHE A 50 7.03 -8.57 -3.04
N ALA A 51 6.20 -8.68 -4.09
CA ALA A 51 6.15 -7.68 -5.15
C ALA A 51 5.70 -6.31 -4.63
N VAL A 52 4.80 -6.28 -3.66
CA VAL A 52 4.31 -5.04 -3.03
C VAL A 52 5.43 -4.37 -2.24
N VAL A 53 6.11 -5.11 -1.35
CA VAL A 53 7.25 -4.59 -0.58
C VAL A 53 8.34 -4.09 -1.52
N LEU A 54 8.67 -4.84 -2.57
CA LEU A 54 9.67 -4.43 -3.55
C LEU A 54 9.25 -3.17 -4.30
N PHE A 55 7.99 -3.09 -4.75
CA PHE A 55 7.43 -1.92 -5.42
C PHE A 55 7.57 -0.68 -4.52
N PHE A 56 7.06 -0.71 -3.29
CA PHE A 56 7.13 0.42 -2.36
C PHE A 56 8.56 0.77 -1.95
N ALA A 57 9.45 -0.22 -1.81
CA ALA A 57 10.86 0.04 -1.47
C ALA A 57 11.61 0.74 -2.61
N VAL A 58 11.48 0.24 -3.84
CA VAL A 58 12.14 0.83 -5.02
C VAL A 58 11.56 2.21 -5.31
N THR A 59 10.23 2.35 -5.31
CA THR A 59 9.58 3.64 -5.57
C THR A 59 9.79 4.65 -4.45
N GLY A 60 9.98 4.21 -3.20
CA GLY A 60 10.36 5.10 -2.10
C GLY A 60 11.74 5.75 -2.32
N LEU A 61 12.70 5.02 -2.89
CA LEU A 61 14.02 5.56 -3.24
C LEU A 61 13.93 6.58 -4.38
N THR A 62 13.15 6.28 -5.42
CA THR A 62 12.98 7.18 -6.57
C THR A 62 12.13 8.40 -6.23
N LEU A 63 11.19 8.27 -5.30
CA LEU A 63 10.39 9.39 -4.80
C LEU A 63 11.23 10.35 -3.95
N ASN A 64 12.16 9.83 -3.13
CA ASN A 64 13.08 10.64 -2.34
C ASN A 64 14.11 11.40 -3.19
N HIS A 65 14.34 10.96 -4.43
CA HIS A 65 15.28 11.57 -5.37
C HIS A 65 14.57 11.90 -6.70
N ALA A 66 13.35 12.42 -6.62
CA ALA A 66 12.52 12.66 -7.79
C ALA A 66 13.18 13.61 -8.81
N ASP A 67 13.99 14.54 -8.34
CA ASP A 67 14.79 15.46 -9.14
C ASP A 67 15.75 14.73 -10.09
N TYR A 68 16.38 13.63 -9.66
CA TYR A 68 17.27 12.82 -10.51
C TYR A 68 16.53 12.14 -11.67
N PHE A 69 15.21 11.99 -11.55
CA PHE A 69 14.36 11.28 -12.50
C PHE A 69 13.34 12.18 -13.20
N SER A 70 13.42 13.49 -12.98
CA SER A 70 12.51 14.50 -13.54
C SER A 70 12.80 14.85 -15.02
N HIS A 71 13.80 14.21 -15.62
CA HIS A 71 14.14 14.43 -17.03
C HIS A 71 13.10 13.79 -17.97
N GLY A 72 12.65 14.56 -18.97
CA GLY A 72 11.73 14.09 -20.01
C GLY A 72 10.27 14.50 -19.83
N GLU A 73 9.98 15.48 -18.99
CA GLU A 73 8.66 16.12 -18.95
C GLU A 73 8.35 16.81 -20.30
N VAL A 74 7.17 16.51 -20.84
CA VAL A 74 6.66 17.15 -22.05
C VAL A 74 5.54 18.11 -21.64
N VAL A 75 5.78 19.40 -21.87
CA VAL A 75 4.80 20.46 -21.60
C VAL A 75 4.18 20.93 -22.91
N LYS A 76 2.85 20.97 -22.96
CA LYS A 76 2.07 21.46 -24.10
C LYS A 76 1.12 22.56 -23.61
N ASN A 77 1.20 23.72 -24.26
CA ASN A 77 0.28 24.82 -24.02
C ASN A 77 -0.87 24.75 -25.04
N LEU A 78 -2.09 24.65 -24.54
CA LEU A 78 -3.32 24.66 -25.34
C LEU A 78 -4.11 25.92 -24.98
N ASN A 79 -4.75 26.52 -25.98
CA ASN A 79 -5.57 27.70 -25.78
C ASN A 79 -6.88 27.50 -26.53
N GLY A 80 -7.96 27.99 -25.95
CA GLY A 80 -9.27 27.95 -26.57
C GLY A 80 -10.20 29.02 -26.03
N SER A 81 -11.48 28.89 -26.38
CA SER A 81 -12.53 29.80 -25.92
C SER A 81 -13.83 29.06 -25.71
N LEU A 82 -14.53 29.41 -24.65
CA LEU A 82 -15.85 28.91 -24.31
C LEU A 82 -16.92 29.89 -24.78
N SER A 83 -18.02 29.36 -25.29
CA SER A 83 -19.20 30.14 -25.58
C SER A 83 -19.91 30.57 -24.29
N ALA A 84 -20.75 31.61 -24.38
CA ALA A 84 -21.58 32.04 -23.25
C ALA A 84 -22.52 30.94 -22.72
N LYS A 85 -22.88 29.96 -23.58
CA LYS A 85 -23.68 28.80 -23.18
C LYS A 85 -22.88 27.84 -22.29
N GLU A 86 -21.61 27.61 -22.61
CA GLU A 86 -20.72 26.71 -21.86
C GLU A 86 -20.25 27.32 -20.54
N MET A 87 -20.09 28.64 -20.50
CA MET A 87 -19.77 29.36 -19.27
C MET A 87 -20.91 29.35 -18.24
N GLY A 88 -22.16 29.22 -18.69
CA GLY A 88 -23.34 29.31 -17.83
C GLY A 88 -23.61 30.73 -17.32
N PRO A 89 -24.51 30.88 -16.34
CA PRO A 89 -24.81 32.16 -15.70
C PRO A 89 -23.57 32.80 -15.07
N LYS A 90 -23.45 34.13 -15.15
CA LYS A 90 -22.28 34.85 -14.60
C LYS A 90 -22.11 34.63 -13.10
N ASP A 91 -23.19 34.58 -12.34
CA ASP A 91 -23.14 34.45 -10.86
C ASP A 91 -22.84 33.02 -10.40
N HIS A 92 -23.20 32.04 -11.22
CA HIS A 92 -23.04 30.61 -10.94
C HIS A 92 -22.58 29.90 -12.23
N PRO A 93 -21.28 29.93 -12.54
CA PRO A 93 -20.77 29.28 -13.75
C PRO A 93 -21.00 27.76 -13.67
N ASP A 94 -21.29 27.16 -14.83
CA ASP A 94 -21.46 25.70 -14.93
C ASP A 94 -20.09 25.03 -15.03
N THR A 95 -19.46 24.84 -13.87
CA THR A 95 -18.09 24.31 -13.78
C THR A 95 -17.96 22.91 -14.37
N LEU A 96 -19.01 22.07 -14.30
CA LEU A 96 -19.01 20.75 -14.91
C LEU A 96 -19.02 20.86 -16.43
N ALA A 97 -19.89 21.69 -17.01
CA ALA A 97 -19.94 21.90 -18.45
C ALA A 97 -18.61 22.45 -18.99
N ILE A 98 -17.98 23.39 -18.28
CA ILE A 98 -16.67 23.93 -18.62
C ILE A 98 -15.60 22.83 -18.63
N VAL A 99 -15.52 22.03 -17.57
CA VAL A 99 -14.55 20.93 -17.44
C VAL A 99 -14.74 19.90 -18.54
N GLU A 100 -15.97 19.45 -18.80
CA GLU A 100 -16.26 18.46 -19.85
C GLU A 100 -16.04 19.01 -21.25
N HIS A 101 -16.33 20.29 -21.49
CA HIS A 101 -16.03 20.92 -22.78
C HIS A 101 -14.53 20.87 -23.06
N ILE A 102 -13.71 21.36 -22.13
CA ILE A 102 -12.25 21.40 -22.28
C ILE A 102 -11.69 19.97 -22.39
N ARG A 103 -12.20 19.02 -21.61
CA ARG A 103 -11.83 17.60 -21.72
C ARG A 103 -12.03 17.04 -23.13
N ASN A 104 -13.18 17.32 -23.73
CA ASN A 104 -13.54 16.80 -25.04
C ASN A 104 -12.81 17.53 -26.18
N THR A 105 -12.62 18.85 -26.07
CA THR A 105 -11.98 19.68 -27.10
C THR A 105 -10.47 19.48 -27.15
N ASP A 106 -9.81 19.48 -25.99
CA ASP A 106 -8.35 19.41 -25.90
C ASP A 106 -7.80 18.00 -25.68
N HIS A 107 -8.69 17.00 -25.56
CA HIS A 107 -8.36 15.59 -25.30
C HIS A 107 -7.49 15.37 -24.06
N VAL A 108 -7.63 16.25 -23.06
CA VAL A 108 -7.01 16.08 -21.76
C VAL A 108 -7.72 14.99 -20.97
N HIS A 109 -7.02 14.32 -20.06
CA HIS A 109 -7.56 13.22 -19.26
C HIS A 109 -7.24 13.42 -17.78
N GLY A 110 -7.74 12.53 -16.92
CA GLY A 110 -7.54 12.61 -15.48
C GLY A 110 -8.76 13.15 -14.73
N ALA A 111 -8.72 12.96 -13.41
CA ALA A 111 -9.76 13.41 -12.51
C ALA A 111 -9.58 14.89 -12.20
N VAL A 112 -10.70 15.61 -12.02
CA VAL A 112 -10.69 16.96 -11.47
C VAL A 112 -11.20 16.86 -10.04
N ASN A 113 -10.37 17.24 -9.07
CA ASN A 113 -10.77 17.27 -7.68
C ASN A 113 -11.57 18.55 -7.43
N THR A 114 -12.72 18.42 -6.78
CA THR A 114 -13.57 19.57 -6.45
C THR A 114 -12.89 20.54 -5.48
N GLU A 115 -11.93 20.07 -4.68
CA GLU A 115 -11.14 20.90 -3.76
C GLU A 115 -10.12 21.79 -4.49
N ASP A 116 -9.64 21.35 -5.65
CA ASP A 116 -8.69 22.10 -6.47
C ASP A 116 -9.41 23.05 -7.46
N LEU A 117 -10.72 22.90 -7.61
CA LEU A 117 -11.55 23.76 -8.45
C LEU A 117 -11.88 25.05 -7.70
N ARG A 118 -11.41 26.17 -8.23
CA ARG A 118 -11.62 27.49 -7.67
C ARG A 118 -12.32 28.39 -8.67
N VAL A 119 -13.31 29.12 -8.18
CA VAL A 119 -14.05 30.13 -8.92
C VAL A 119 -13.80 31.46 -8.22
N ASP A 120 -12.88 32.24 -8.78
CA ASP A 120 -12.60 33.61 -8.36
C ASP A 120 -13.37 34.59 -9.26
N ASP A 121 -13.42 35.89 -8.91
CA ASP A 121 -14.24 36.89 -9.62
C ASP A 121 -13.89 37.04 -11.11
N ASP A 122 -12.61 36.92 -11.44
CA ASP A 122 -12.03 37.11 -12.77
C ASP A 122 -11.74 35.80 -13.51
N GLN A 123 -11.47 34.71 -12.78
CA GLN A 123 -11.04 33.44 -13.36
C GLN A 123 -11.62 32.21 -12.68
N ILE A 124 -11.65 31.10 -13.43
CA ILE A 124 -11.93 29.76 -12.93
C ILE A 124 -10.67 28.93 -13.15
N THR A 125 -10.14 28.33 -12.08
CA THR A 125 -8.93 27.50 -12.15
C THR A 125 -9.23 26.09 -11.66
N PHE A 126 -8.73 25.09 -12.38
CA PHE A 126 -8.80 23.69 -11.99
C PHE A 126 -7.71 22.89 -12.69
N SER A 127 -7.40 21.71 -12.17
CA SER A 127 -6.40 20.82 -12.76
C SER A 127 -6.99 19.45 -13.03
N PHE A 128 -6.74 18.90 -14.21
CA PHE A 128 -6.88 17.46 -14.41
C PHE A 128 -5.64 16.76 -13.86
N ARG A 129 -5.82 15.74 -13.03
CA ARG A 129 -4.74 15.00 -12.37
C ARG A 129 -4.81 13.51 -12.70
N GLY A 130 -3.64 12.92 -12.90
CA GLY A 130 -3.45 11.48 -13.06
C GLY A 130 -1.99 11.11 -12.77
N PRO A 131 -1.67 9.80 -12.65
CA PRO A 131 -0.29 9.39 -12.39
C PRO A 131 0.65 9.84 -13.52
N GLY A 132 1.66 10.63 -13.19
CA GLY A 132 2.61 11.22 -14.14
C GLY A 132 1.95 12.19 -15.13
N TYR A 133 0.80 12.77 -14.78
CA TYR A 133 0.03 13.63 -15.68
C TYR A 133 -0.64 14.79 -14.92
N SER A 134 -0.51 15.99 -15.45
CA SER A 134 -1.37 17.11 -15.08
C SER A 134 -1.82 17.92 -16.29
N ALA A 135 -2.99 18.52 -16.22
CA ALA A 135 -3.39 19.59 -17.13
C ALA A 135 -4.00 20.74 -16.31
N ASP A 136 -3.17 21.74 -16.05
CA ASP A 136 -3.53 22.91 -15.25
C ASP A 136 -4.26 23.91 -16.14
N THR A 137 -5.51 24.23 -15.77
CA THR A 137 -6.44 24.99 -16.61
C THR A 137 -6.82 26.30 -15.92
N THR A 138 -6.76 27.40 -16.66
CA THR A 138 -7.23 28.72 -16.24
C THR A 138 -8.19 29.28 -17.28
N VAL A 139 -9.37 29.70 -16.85
CA VAL A 139 -10.43 30.26 -17.68
C VAL A 139 -10.70 31.70 -17.25
N ASP A 140 -10.61 32.65 -18.17
CA ASP A 140 -11.00 34.05 -17.97
C ASP A 140 -12.53 34.17 -18.05
N ARG A 141 -13.17 34.67 -16.97
CA ARG A 141 -14.62 34.77 -16.86
C ARG A 141 -15.23 35.89 -17.69
N ALA A 142 -14.46 36.93 -18.01
CA ALA A 142 -14.94 38.08 -18.76
C ALA A 142 -14.99 37.79 -20.27
N THR A 143 -14.01 37.04 -20.77
CA THR A 143 -13.82 36.77 -22.20
C THR A 143 -14.16 35.34 -22.60
N GLY A 144 -14.23 34.41 -21.65
CA GLY A 144 -14.41 32.98 -21.91
C GLY A 144 -13.17 32.31 -22.50
N LYS A 145 -12.05 33.02 -22.64
CA LYS A 145 -10.78 32.44 -23.11
C LYS A 145 -10.18 31.56 -22.03
N TYR A 146 -9.56 30.47 -22.43
CA TYR A 146 -8.89 29.59 -21.49
C TYR A 146 -7.52 29.16 -22.00
N GLN A 147 -6.65 28.83 -21.05
CA GLN A 147 -5.35 28.22 -21.26
C GLN A 147 -5.26 26.91 -20.47
N VAL A 148 -4.75 25.87 -21.11
CA VAL A 148 -4.41 24.59 -20.47
C VAL A 148 -2.92 24.35 -20.63
N VAL A 149 -2.24 24.09 -19.52
CA VAL A 149 -0.84 23.66 -19.46
C VAL A 149 -0.83 22.16 -19.18
N GLU A 150 -0.75 21.36 -20.25
CA GLU A 150 -0.67 19.89 -20.17
C GLU A 150 0.79 19.48 -19.93
N THR A 151 1.04 18.76 -18.85
CA THR A 151 2.35 18.21 -18.48
C THR A 151 2.27 16.69 -18.42
N LYS A 152 3.13 16.02 -19.20
CA LYS A 152 3.30 14.57 -19.18
C LYS A 152 4.67 14.24 -18.63
N ALA A 153 4.70 13.52 -17.52
CA ALA A 153 5.93 13.10 -16.88
C ALA A 153 6.36 11.69 -17.35
N GLY A 154 7.63 11.36 -17.10
CA GLY A 154 8.20 10.07 -17.45
C GLY A 154 7.67 8.91 -16.60
N PHE A 155 8.05 7.69 -16.99
CA PHE A 155 7.64 6.46 -16.30
C PHE A 155 7.96 6.46 -14.80
N VAL A 156 9.09 7.05 -14.39
CA VAL A 156 9.48 7.12 -12.97
C VAL A 156 8.50 8.00 -12.17
N ALA A 157 8.03 9.11 -12.75
CA ALA A 157 7.02 9.95 -12.11
C ALA A 157 5.69 9.21 -11.97
N VAL A 158 5.29 8.42 -12.98
CA VAL A 158 4.08 7.57 -12.91
C VAL A 158 4.15 6.60 -11.72
N ILE A 159 5.25 5.84 -11.59
CA ILE A 159 5.38 4.88 -10.47
C ILE A 159 5.50 5.58 -9.11
N ASN A 160 6.08 6.79 -9.06
CA ASN A 160 6.14 7.61 -7.84
C ASN A 160 4.73 8.11 -7.44
N ASP A 161 3.90 8.51 -8.41
CA ASP A 161 2.52 8.92 -8.15
C ASP A 161 1.65 7.73 -7.73
N LEU A 162 1.90 6.55 -8.31
CA LEU A 162 1.29 5.30 -7.84
C LEU A 162 1.74 4.95 -6.40
N HIS A 163 2.99 5.21 -6.00
CA HIS A 163 3.40 5.06 -4.60
C HIS A 163 2.62 5.99 -3.66
N LYS A 164 2.46 7.27 -4.05
CA LYS A 164 1.73 8.28 -3.24
C LYS A 164 0.22 8.01 -3.16
N GLY A 165 -0.38 7.56 -4.27
CA GLY A 165 -1.80 7.23 -4.38
C GLY A 165 -2.77 8.41 -4.52
N ARG A 166 -2.33 9.65 -4.31
CA ARG A 166 -3.20 10.86 -4.30
C ARG A 166 -4.02 11.01 -5.60
N ASP A 167 -3.37 10.90 -6.75
CA ASP A 167 -3.97 11.21 -8.05
C ASP A 167 -4.25 9.95 -8.90
N SER A 168 -4.28 8.77 -8.27
CA SER A 168 -4.36 7.46 -8.94
C SER A 168 -5.77 6.85 -8.95
N GLY A 169 -6.75 7.58 -8.44
CA GLY A 169 -8.14 7.16 -8.38
C GLY A 169 -8.47 6.18 -7.25
N LYS A 170 -9.78 6.00 -7.01
CA LYS A 170 -10.30 5.26 -5.85
C LYS A 170 -9.91 3.78 -5.83
N VAL A 171 -9.86 3.14 -7.00
CA VAL A 171 -9.47 1.72 -7.10
C VAL A 171 -8.03 1.53 -6.63
N TRP A 172 -7.13 2.43 -7.03
CA TRP A 172 -5.73 2.35 -6.60
C TRP A 172 -5.56 2.65 -5.11
N SER A 173 -6.33 3.57 -4.55
CA SER A 173 -6.37 3.78 -3.10
C SER A 173 -6.67 2.48 -2.34
N TRP A 174 -7.64 1.68 -2.81
CA TRP A 174 -7.93 0.37 -2.20
C TRP A 174 -6.78 -0.63 -2.34
N VAL A 175 -6.02 -0.58 -3.44
CA VAL A 175 -4.81 -1.41 -3.61
C VAL A 175 -3.76 -1.05 -2.57
N ILE A 176 -3.57 0.25 -2.29
CA ILE A 176 -2.65 0.73 -1.25
C ILE A 176 -3.14 0.28 0.14
N ASP A 177 -4.42 0.46 0.47
CA ASP A 177 -4.97 0.03 1.76
C ASP A 177 -4.83 -1.48 1.98
N GLY A 178 -5.16 -2.28 0.95
CA GLY A 178 -4.98 -3.72 0.98
C GLY A 178 -3.51 -4.13 1.16
N SER A 179 -2.60 -3.43 0.49
CA SER A 179 -1.16 -3.59 0.66
C SER A 179 -0.71 -3.26 2.08
N ALA A 180 -1.17 -2.15 2.65
CA ALA A 180 -0.85 -1.75 4.01
C ALA A 180 -1.33 -2.76 5.05
N ILE A 181 -2.55 -3.29 4.89
CA ILE A 181 -3.08 -4.38 5.73
C ILE A 181 -2.19 -5.61 5.61
N LEU A 182 -1.85 -6.01 4.39
CA LEU A 182 -1.00 -7.18 4.14
C LEU A 182 0.39 -7.03 4.79
N LEU A 183 1.06 -5.89 4.60
CA LEU A 183 2.37 -5.60 5.20
C LEU A 183 2.30 -5.55 6.73
N THR A 184 1.19 -5.06 7.28
CA THR A 184 0.94 -5.06 8.73
C THR A 184 0.85 -6.49 9.26
N LEU A 185 0.08 -7.37 8.60
CA LEU A 185 -0.04 -8.77 8.98
C LEU A 185 1.31 -9.52 8.90
N VAL A 186 2.10 -9.25 7.85
CA VAL A 186 3.47 -9.80 7.71
C VAL A 186 4.36 -9.32 8.87
N SER A 187 4.34 -8.03 9.19
CA SER A 187 5.14 -7.45 10.27
C SER A 187 4.75 -8.00 11.65
N LEU A 188 3.45 -8.07 11.94
CA LEU A 188 2.93 -8.62 13.19
C LEU A 188 3.22 -10.10 13.35
N SER A 189 3.04 -10.91 12.29
CA SER A 189 3.35 -12.33 12.32
C SER A 189 4.85 -12.59 12.54
N GLY A 190 5.72 -11.77 11.95
CA GLY A 190 7.16 -11.79 12.18
C GLY A 190 7.54 -11.42 13.61
N LEU A 191 6.92 -10.38 14.16
CA LEU A 191 7.10 -9.98 15.56
C LEU A 191 6.64 -11.07 16.52
N VAL A 192 5.50 -11.70 16.27
CA VAL A 192 5.01 -12.84 17.08
C VAL A 192 6.00 -14.01 17.02
N LEU A 193 6.62 -14.26 15.85
CA LEU A 193 7.56 -15.35 15.65
C LEU A 193 8.81 -15.22 16.55
N ILE A 194 9.27 -13.99 16.84
CA ILE A 194 10.47 -13.74 17.67
C ILE A 194 10.32 -14.31 19.09
N PHE A 195 9.09 -14.34 19.62
CA PHE A 195 8.80 -14.90 20.95
C PHE A 195 8.97 -16.42 21.01
N PHE A 196 8.99 -17.09 19.87
CA PHE A 196 9.20 -18.53 19.76
C PHE A 196 10.66 -18.91 19.45
N ILE A 197 11.53 -17.94 19.14
CA ILE A 197 12.95 -18.16 18.86
C ILE A 197 13.77 -17.77 20.10
N TYR A 198 13.83 -18.67 21.09
CA TYR A 198 14.44 -18.41 22.41
C TYR A 198 15.83 -17.75 22.34
N LYS A 199 16.72 -18.26 21.48
CA LYS A 199 18.11 -17.77 21.35
C LYS A 199 18.22 -16.36 20.77
N ARG A 200 17.22 -15.88 20.03
CA ARG A 200 17.25 -14.58 19.32
C ARG A 200 16.19 -13.60 19.80
N ARG A 201 15.38 -13.98 20.79
CA ARG A 201 14.26 -13.16 21.28
C ARG A 201 14.73 -11.79 21.78
N THR A 202 15.70 -11.78 22.69
CA THR A 202 16.17 -10.56 23.33
C THR A 202 16.90 -9.67 22.35
N SER A 203 17.83 -10.22 21.56
CA SER A 203 18.57 -9.46 20.54
C SER A 203 17.65 -8.91 19.45
N GLY A 204 16.67 -9.70 18.98
CA GLY A 204 15.69 -9.25 17.99
C GLY A 204 14.80 -8.12 18.50
N LEU A 205 14.26 -8.23 19.72
CA LEU A 205 13.44 -7.18 20.33
C LEU A 205 14.27 -5.92 20.65
N LEU A 206 15.51 -6.08 21.11
CA LEU A 206 16.42 -4.96 21.34
C LEU A 206 16.71 -4.22 20.03
N LEU A 207 17.02 -4.94 18.96
CA LEU A 207 17.27 -4.35 17.65
C LEU A 207 16.04 -3.58 17.13
N ALA A 208 14.85 -4.17 17.25
CA ALA A 208 13.60 -3.49 16.87
C ALA A 208 13.41 -2.19 17.68
N ALA A 209 13.61 -2.24 19.00
CA ALA A 209 13.49 -1.07 19.86
C ALA A 209 14.52 0.01 19.55
N ILE A 210 15.78 -0.36 19.31
CA ILE A 210 16.85 0.57 18.90
C ILE A 210 16.51 1.20 17.54
N ALA A 211 16.06 0.42 16.56
CA ALA A 211 15.68 0.95 15.25
C ALA A 211 14.51 1.94 15.36
N THR A 212 13.47 1.60 16.13
CA THR A 212 12.35 2.51 16.39
C THR A 212 12.81 3.79 17.09
N ALA A 213 13.63 3.67 18.14
CA ALA A 213 14.17 4.82 18.86
C ALA A 213 15.02 5.71 17.94
N LEU A 214 15.85 5.12 17.08
CA LEU A 214 16.66 5.85 16.11
C LEU A 214 15.78 6.64 15.14
N CYS A 215 14.74 6.03 14.57
CA CYS A 215 13.81 6.75 13.69
C CYS A 215 13.13 7.92 14.40
N LEU A 216 12.69 7.72 15.65
CA LEU A 216 12.05 8.78 16.46
C LEU A 216 13.03 9.90 16.83
N LEU A 217 14.29 9.57 17.13
CA LEU A 217 15.34 10.55 17.41
C LEU A 217 15.70 11.37 16.17
N LEU A 218 15.85 10.71 15.01
CA LEU A 218 16.10 11.39 13.74
C LEU A 218 14.95 12.35 13.42
N TYR A 219 13.70 11.89 13.55
CA TYR A 219 12.52 12.74 13.41
C TYR A 219 12.59 13.95 14.36
N ARG A 220 12.77 13.71 15.67
CA ARG A 220 12.72 14.77 16.68
C ARG A 220 13.82 15.83 16.55
N ILE A 221 15.00 15.45 16.05
CA ILE A 221 16.16 16.34 15.96
C ILE A 221 16.22 17.05 14.60
N TRP A 222 15.89 16.36 13.50
CA TRP A 222 16.17 16.83 12.14
C TRP A 222 14.93 17.20 11.33
N VAL A 223 13.72 16.80 11.73
CA VAL A 223 12.49 17.24 11.06
C VAL A 223 12.04 18.56 11.69
N PRO A 224 11.87 19.62 10.88
CA PRO A 224 11.49 20.95 11.36
C PRO A 224 10.07 21.02 11.95
#